data_AF-A0A453M9D9-F1
#
_entry.id   AF-A0A453M9D9-F1
#
_cell.length_a   1.000
_cell.length_b   1.000
_cell.length_c   1.000
_cell.angle_alpha   90.00
_cell.angle_beta   90.00
_cell.angle_gamma   90.00
#
_symmetry.space_group_name_H-M   'P 1'
#
loop_
_entity.id
_entity.type
_entity.pdbx_description
1 polymer ?
#
loop_
_entity_poly.entity_id
_entity_poly.type
_entity_poly.pdbx_seq_one_letter_code
_entity_poly.pdbx_strand_id
1 'polypeptide(L)'
;KTKYDRQLRIWGDQGQAALEKASICLLNCGPTGTEALKNLVLGGIGSVTVVDDSKVEPSDLGNNFLLDEGCLGHSRAKSICSFLQELNDAVKAKYVEESVATMIDTNPSFFSEFTVVIATQLPESSLLKLDGICGSANIVLVAARSYGLTGLVRVSIKEHCVIESKPDHFLDDLRLHNPWTELKQFAKSIDICDKDAVVHKHTPYIVILVRLAEKWADAHDGQLPSTRQEKREFKGPNSSPYA
;
A
#
# COMPACT_ATOMS: atom_id res chain seq x y z
N LYS A 1 18.06 10.34 14.25
CA LYS A 1 16.80 9.85 13.63
C LYS A 1 17.05 9.65 12.14
N THR A 2 16.88 8.45 11.62
CA THR A 2 16.99 8.13 10.19
C THR A 2 15.85 8.82 9.42
N LYS A 3 16.15 9.37 8.23
CA LYS A 3 15.23 10.17 7.37
C LYS A 3 13.86 9.49 7.18
N TYR A 4 13.84 8.16 7.06
CA TYR A 4 12.66 7.34 6.75
C TYR A 4 12.05 6.57 7.94
N ASP A 5 12.43 6.84 9.20
CA ASP A 5 11.95 6.07 10.37
C ASP A 5 10.42 5.93 10.44
N ARG A 6 9.67 7.00 10.12
CA ARG A 6 8.19 6.98 10.20
C ARG A 6 7.56 6.06 9.18
N GLN A 7 8.05 6.07 7.94
CA GLN A 7 7.49 5.25 6.86
C GLN A 7 7.97 3.80 6.91
N LEU A 8 9.17 3.54 7.45
CA LEU A 8 9.66 2.19 7.75
C LEU A 8 8.74 1.44 8.72
N ARG A 9 8.06 2.14 9.64
CA ARG A 9 7.06 1.53 10.53
C ARG A 9 5.79 1.06 9.81
N ILE A 10 5.56 1.52 8.58
CA ILE A 10 4.38 1.19 7.77
C ILE A 10 4.71 0.04 6.82
N TRP A 11 5.81 0.16 6.06
CA TRP A 11 6.17 -0.80 5.01
C TRP A 11 7.47 -1.58 5.22
N GLY A 12 8.14 -1.36 6.35
CA GLY A 12 9.38 -2.07 6.69
C GLY A 12 10.54 -1.75 5.76
N ASP A 13 11.69 -2.36 6.05
CA ASP A 13 12.90 -2.19 5.25
C ASP A 13 12.72 -2.78 3.83
N GLN A 14 11.96 -3.86 3.70
CA GLN A 14 11.67 -4.48 2.40
C GLN A 14 10.88 -3.55 1.46
N GLY A 15 9.83 -2.90 1.98
CA GLY A 15 9.05 -1.93 1.22
C GLY A 15 9.89 -0.71 0.81
N GLN A 16 10.75 -0.23 1.72
CA GLN A 16 11.67 0.86 1.41
C GLN A 16 12.69 0.49 0.32
N ALA A 17 13.28 -0.70 0.41
CA ALA A 17 14.22 -1.19 -0.59
C ALA A 17 13.58 -1.40 -1.97
N ALA A 18 12.29 -1.78 -2.01
CA ALA A 18 11.53 -1.85 -3.26
C ALA A 18 11.31 -0.45 -3.86
N LEU A 19 10.98 0.54 -3.01
CA LEU A 19 10.78 1.93 -3.42
C LEU A 19 12.08 2.55 -3.96
N GLU A 20 13.21 2.34 -3.29
CA GLU A 20 14.53 2.84 -3.70
C GLU A 20 15.06 2.20 -5.00
N LYS A 21 14.50 1.06 -5.41
CA LYS A 21 14.82 0.40 -6.70
C LYS A 21 13.87 0.77 -7.83
N ALA A 22 12.69 1.29 -7.50
CA ALA A 22 11.67 1.59 -8.49
C ALA A 22 12.03 2.84 -9.32
N SER A 23 11.59 2.83 -10.57
CA SER A 23 11.73 3.95 -11.51
C SER A 23 10.37 4.37 -12.03
N ILE A 24 10.07 5.66 -11.96
CA ILE A 24 8.77 6.23 -12.33
C ILE A 24 8.93 7.13 -13.53
N CYS A 25 8.09 6.96 -14.55
CA CYS A 25 7.96 7.91 -15.65
C CYS A 25 6.70 8.75 -15.47
N LEU A 26 6.83 10.07 -15.43
CA LEU A 26 5.70 10.99 -15.47
C LEU A 26 5.56 11.59 -16.87
N LEU A 27 4.37 11.47 -17.45
CA LEU A 27 4.00 12.08 -18.72
C LEU A 27 3.10 13.30 -18.49
N ASN A 28 3.51 14.44 -19.04
CA ASN A 28 2.98 15.78 -18.79
C ASN A 28 3.13 16.18 -17.31
N CYS A 29 3.97 17.17 -17.03
CA CYS A 29 4.30 17.62 -15.68
C CYS A 29 3.50 18.86 -15.24
N GLY A 30 2.19 18.77 -15.39
CA GLY A 30 1.26 19.72 -14.78
C GLY A 30 1.22 19.61 -13.25
N PRO A 31 0.36 20.40 -12.58
CA PRO A 31 0.30 20.43 -11.11
C PRO A 31 -0.06 19.08 -10.49
N THR A 32 -0.95 18.30 -11.12
CA THR A 32 -1.33 16.96 -10.64
C THR A 32 -0.17 15.98 -10.68
N GLY A 33 0.57 15.92 -11.79
CA GLY A 33 1.72 15.02 -11.92
C GLY A 33 2.85 15.41 -10.99
N THR A 34 3.08 16.72 -10.84
CA THR A 34 4.10 17.27 -9.96
C THR A 34 3.84 16.95 -8.49
N GLU A 35 2.59 17.09 -8.03
CA GLU A 35 2.18 16.72 -6.68
C GLU A 35 2.33 15.21 -6.40
N ALA A 36 2.02 14.36 -7.39
CA ALA A 36 2.25 12.93 -7.29
C ALA A 36 3.76 12.61 -7.15
N LEU A 37 4.61 13.23 -7.99
CA LEU A 37 6.06 13.03 -7.90
C LEU A 37 6.65 13.54 -6.60
N LYS A 38 6.22 14.70 -6.10
CA LYS A 38 6.66 15.22 -4.79
C LYS A 38 6.49 14.17 -3.69
N ASN A 39 5.33 13.51 -3.63
CA ASN A 39 5.05 12.49 -2.63
C ASN A 39 5.94 11.25 -2.77
N LEU A 40 6.22 10.82 -4.01
CA LEU A 40 7.12 9.69 -4.30
C LEU A 40 8.59 10.02 -3.97
N VAL A 41 9.03 11.23 -4.32
CA VAL A 41 10.39 11.74 -4.06
C VAL A 41 10.64 11.89 -2.55
N LEU A 42 9.68 12.43 -1.80
CA LEU A 42 9.77 12.47 -0.33
C LEU A 42 9.83 11.08 0.29
N GLY A 43 9.14 10.10 -0.31
CA GLY A 43 9.20 8.69 0.07
C GLY A 43 10.55 8.02 -0.23
N GLY A 44 11.41 8.63 -1.05
CA GLY A 44 12.70 8.03 -1.43
C GLY A 44 12.60 7.02 -2.55
N ILE A 45 11.77 7.30 -3.56
CA ILE A 45 11.76 6.55 -4.83
C ILE A 45 13.15 6.55 -5.48
N GLY A 46 13.56 5.44 -6.12
CA GLY A 46 14.89 5.33 -6.72
C GLY A 46 15.18 6.37 -7.80
N SER A 47 14.26 6.52 -8.74
CA SER A 47 14.38 7.51 -9.81
C SER A 47 13.05 7.95 -10.37
N VAL A 48 13.03 9.17 -10.91
CA VAL A 48 11.90 9.75 -11.64
C VAL A 48 12.39 10.29 -12.98
N THR A 49 11.64 10.04 -14.04
CA THR A 49 11.86 10.64 -15.36
C THR A 49 10.61 11.41 -15.77
N VAL A 50 10.77 12.69 -16.09
CA VAL A 50 9.66 13.57 -16.49
C VAL A 50 9.72 13.82 -17.99
N VAL A 51 8.63 13.51 -18.70
CA VAL A 51 8.49 13.76 -20.14
C VAL A 51 7.45 14.86 -20.35
N ASP A 52 7.92 16.01 -20.84
CA ASP A 52 7.08 17.17 -21.18
C ASP A 52 7.87 18.09 -22.13
N ASP A 53 7.26 18.45 -23.26
CA ASP A 53 7.80 19.41 -24.23
C ASP A 53 7.37 20.87 -23.96
N SER A 54 6.51 21.08 -22.97
CA SER A 54 5.97 22.39 -22.65
C SER A 54 7.00 23.27 -21.93
N LYS A 55 6.89 24.57 -22.18
CA LYS A 55 7.56 25.59 -21.38
C LYS A 55 6.69 26.00 -20.21
N VAL A 56 7.30 26.57 -19.18
CA VAL A 56 6.59 27.17 -18.05
C VAL A 56 5.86 28.42 -18.54
N GLU A 57 4.55 28.46 -18.31
CA GLU A 57 3.68 29.60 -18.60
C GLU A 57 3.30 30.34 -17.31
N PRO A 58 2.84 31.61 -17.38
CA PRO A 58 2.43 32.35 -16.17
C PRO A 58 1.34 31.65 -15.36
N SER A 59 0.45 30.91 -16.04
CA SER A 59 -0.61 30.12 -15.41
C SER A 59 -0.08 28.96 -14.55
N ASP A 60 1.09 28.42 -14.88
CA ASP A 60 1.71 27.32 -14.12
C ASP A 60 2.24 27.82 -12.76
N LEU A 61 2.72 29.06 -12.69
CA LEU A 61 3.27 29.65 -11.46
C LEU A 61 2.23 29.78 -10.35
N GLY A 62 0.96 29.95 -10.72
CA GLY A 62 -0.15 30.06 -9.77
C GLY A 62 -0.69 28.72 -9.27
N ASN A 63 -0.31 27.60 -9.90
CA ASN A 63 -0.92 26.31 -9.62
C ASN A 63 0.08 25.17 -9.36
N ASN A 64 1.39 25.38 -9.59
CA ASN A 64 2.41 24.37 -9.41
C ASN A 64 3.47 24.84 -8.38
N PHE A 65 3.51 24.17 -7.23
CA PHE A 65 4.40 24.52 -6.12
C PHE A 65 5.90 24.38 -6.45
N LEU A 66 6.26 23.56 -7.45
CA LEU A 66 7.66 23.35 -7.85
C LEU A 66 8.08 24.26 -9.01
N LEU A 67 7.38 25.38 -9.24
CA LEU A 67 7.75 26.36 -10.26
C LEU A 67 7.74 27.75 -9.64
N ASP A 68 8.76 28.54 -9.97
CA ASP A 68 8.88 29.93 -9.56
C ASP A 68 8.98 30.87 -10.78
N GLU A 69 8.95 32.18 -10.56
CA GLU A 69 9.05 33.18 -11.63
C GLU A 69 10.34 33.05 -12.46
N GLY A 70 11.43 32.54 -11.87
CA GLY A 70 12.70 32.30 -12.56
C GLY A 70 12.63 31.16 -13.58
N CYS A 71 11.62 30.31 -13.49
CA CYS A 71 11.38 29.21 -14.43
C CYS A 71 10.59 29.65 -15.68
N LEU A 72 10.02 30.86 -15.69
CA LEU A 72 9.13 31.30 -16.76
C LEU A 72 9.81 31.24 -18.13
N GLY A 73 9.17 30.57 -19.09
CA GLY A 73 9.71 30.37 -20.45
C GLY A 73 10.81 29.31 -20.57
N HIS A 74 11.27 28.73 -19.46
CA HIS A 74 12.14 27.56 -19.47
C HIS A 74 11.34 26.26 -19.63
N SER A 75 12.04 25.17 -19.90
CA SER A 75 11.45 23.82 -19.95
C SER A 75 10.82 23.46 -18.62
N ARG A 76 9.57 23.04 -18.65
CA ARG A 76 8.81 22.67 -17.46
C ARG A 76 9.36 21.41 -16.81
N ALA A 77 9.64 20.38 -17.62
CA ALA A 77 10.21 19.12 -17.15
C ALA A 77 11.56 19.34 -16.47
N LYS A 78 12.43 20.16 -17.08
CA LYS A 78 13.75 20.48 -16.54
C LYS A 78 13.65 21.23 -15.20
N SER A 79 12.81 22.26 -15.15
CA SER A 79 12.62 23.09 -13.96
C SER A 79 12.13 22.26 -12.78
N ILE A 80 11.08 21.44 -13.00
CA ILE A 80 10.53 20.55 -11.98
C ILE A 80 11.56 19.52 -11.51
N CYS A 81 12.34 18.92 -12.42
CA CYS A 81 13.37 17.96 -12.02
C CYS A 81 14.44 18.58 -11.12
N SER A 82 14.80 19.86 -11.35
CA SER A 82 15.72 20.59 -10.47
C SER A 82 15.17 20.67 -9.04
N PHE A 83 13.91 21.10 -8.88
CA PHE A 83 13.27 21.19 -7.56
C PHE A 83 13.06 19.82 -6.90
N LEU A 84 12.70 18.79 -7.67
CA LEU A 84 12.58 17.42 -7.14
C LEU A 84 13.93 16.90 -6.62
N GLN A 85 15.03 17.25 -7.30
CA GLN A 85 16.37 16.88 -6.88
C GLN A 85 16.77 17.57 -5.57
N GLU A 86 16.36 18.82 -5.35
CA GLU A 86 16.54 19.55 -4.08
C GLU A 86 15.70 18.94 -2.94
N LEU A 87 14.50 18.46 -3.26
CA LEU A 87 13.59 17.88 -2.28
C LEU A 87 14.15 16.59 -1.67
N ASN A 88 14.85 15.78 -2.48
CA ASN A 88 15.53 14.60 -2.01
C ASN A 88 16.73 14.25 -2.91
N ASP A 89 17.92 14.58 -2.43
CA ASP A 89 19.22 14.32 -3.04
C ASP A 89 19.52 12.84 -3.34
N ALA A 90 18.88 11.92 -2.63
CA ALA A 90 19.04 10.49 -2.87
C ALA A 90 18.28 9.99 -4.12
N VAL A 91 17.29 10.75 -4.59
CA VAL A 91 16.46 10.37 -5.76
C VAL A 91 17.11 10.89 -7.03
N LYS A 92 17.15 10.07 -8.09
CA LYS A 92 17.65 10.52 -9.39
C LYS A 92 16.52 11.10 -10.23
N ALA A 93 16.51 12.41 -10.42
CA ALA A 93 15.55 13.08 -11.30
C ALA A 93 16.15 13.28 -12.71
N LYS A 94 15.42 12.85 -13.75
CA LYS A 94 15.77 13.04 -15.16
C LYS A 94 14.61 13.65 -15.92
N TYR A 95 14.88 14.32 -17.02
CA TYR A 95 13.86 14.91 -17.87
C TYR A 95 14.10 14.60 -19.35
N VAL A 96 13.01 14.58 -20.12
CA VAL A 96 13.01 14.47 -21.59
C VAL A 96 12.08 15.55 -22.15
N GLU A 97 12.62 16.40 -23.01
CA GLU A 97 11.89 17.51 -23.65
C GLU A 97 11.33 17.06 -25.01
N GLU A 98 10.39 16.12 -24.97
CA GLU A 98 9.74 15.56 -26.15
C GLU A 98 8.23 15.47 -25.93
N SER A 99 7.46 15.66 -27.00
CA SER A 99 6.01 15.54 -26.95
C SER A 99 5.63 14.11 -26.58
N VAL A 100 4.82 13.96 -25.54
CA VAL A 100 4.35 12.65 -25.08
C VAL A 100 3.62 11.89 -26.19
N ALA A 101 2.81 12.58 -26.99
CA ALA A 101 2.09 11.96 -28.10
C ALA A 101 3.06 11.38 -29.15
N THR A 102 4.11 12.13 -29.50
CA THR A 102 5.15 11.67 -30.41
C THR A 102 5.90 10.47 -29.82
N MET A 103 6.32 10.55 -28.56
CA MET A 103 7.05 9.47 -27.90
C MET A 103 6.28 8.15 -27.84
N ILE A 104 4.96 8.22 -27.60
CA ILE A 104 4.07 7.04 -27.63
C ILE A 104 4.08 6.38 -29.02
N ASP A 105 4.12 7.18 -30.08
CA ASP A 105 4.06 6.68 -31.46
C ASP A 105 5.44 6.24 -32.00
N THR A 106 6.53 6.90 -31.60
CA THR A 106 7.87 6.69 -32.18
C THR A 106 8.77 5.76 -31.37
N ASN A 107 8.62 5.72 -30.04
CA ASN A 107 9.51 4.97 -29.15
C ASN A 107 8.76 4.25 -28.01
N PRO A 108 7.90 3.26 -28.33
CA PRO A 108 7.14 2.52 -27.32
C PRO A 108 8.03 1.71 -26.36
N SER A 109 9.24 1.33 -26.79
CA SER A 109 10.20 0.60 -25.94
C SER A 109 10.67 1.41 -24.72
N PHE A 110 10.67 2.74 -24.81
CA PHE A 110 11.05 3.63 -23.71
C PHE A 110 10.28 3.31 -22.41
N PHE A 111 8.99 3.03 -22.51
CA PHE A 111 8.14 2.81 -21.34
C PHE A 111 8.47 1.51 -20.59
N SER A 112 9.16 0.56 -21.23
CA SER A 112 9.50 -0.74 -20.64
C SER A 112 10.60 -0.68 -19.59
N GLU A 113 11.29 0.46 -19.47
CA GLU A 113 12.36 0.66 -18.49
C GLU A 113 11.85 1.04 -17.09
N PHE A 114 10.58 1.42 -16.98
CA PHE A 114 9.99 1.95 -15.76
C PHE A 114 9.21 0.91 -14.98
N THR A 115 9.16 1.06 -13.66
CA THR A 115 8.29 0.26 -12.80
C THR A 115 6.83 0.69 -12.94
N VAL A 116 6.59 2.00 -13.03
CA VAL A 116 5.27 2.60 -13.19
C VAL A 116 5.35 3.79 -14.13
N VAL A 117 4.39 3.89 -15.05
CA VAL A 117 4.16 5.08 -15.87
C VAL A 117 2.95 5.82 -15.32
N ILE A 118 3.13 7.08 -14.96
CA ILE A 118 2.07 7.99 -14.54
C ILE A 118 1.78 8.93 -15.71
N ALA A 119 0.56 8.89 -16.23
CA ALA A 119 0.13 9.75 -17.33
C ALA A 119 -0.87 10.79 -16.82
N THR A 120 -0.58 12.08 -17.01
CA THR A 120 -1.51 13.15 -16.63
C THR A 120 -2.02 13.96 -17.81
N GLN A 121 -3.28 14.40 -17.73
CA GLN A 121 -3.93 15.26 -18.74
C GLN A 121 -3.84 14.75 -20.20
N LEU A 122 -3.57 13.45 -20.42
CA LEU A 122 -3.47 12.90 -21.77
C LEU A 122 -4.83 12.78 -22.45
N PRO A 123 -4.95 13.06 -23.76
CA PRO A 123 -6.12 12.72 -24.55
C PRO A 123 -6.41 11.21 -24.53
N GLU A 124 -7.68 10.84 -24.71
CA GLU A 124 -8.12 9.44 -24.65
C GLU A 124 -7.43 8.57 -25.71
N SER A 125 -7.26 9.07 -26.93
CA SER A 125 -6.60 8.33 -28.02
C SER A 125 -5.16 7.94 -27.68
N SER A 126 -4.36 8.88 -27.16
CA SER A 126 -2.98 8.62 -26.71
C SER A 126 -2.96 7.70 -25.50
N LEU A 127 -3.90 7.87 -24.56
CA LEU A 127 -3.98 7.03 -23.37
C LEU A 127 -4.28 5.57 -23.70
N LEU A 128 -5.18 5.30 -24.64
CA LEU A 128 -5.49 3.92 -25.08
C LEU A 128 -4.30 3.24 -25.76
N LYS A 129 -3.53 3.99 -26.58
CA LYS A 129 -2.28 3.47 -27.16
C LYS A 129 -1.26 3.14 -26.08
N LEU A 130 -1.06 4.06 -25.13
CA LEU A 130 -0.15 3.88 -24.01
C LEU A 130 -0.54 2.68 -23.13
N ASP A 131 -1.83 2.49 -22.87
CA ASP A 131 -2.38 1.35 -22.13
C ASP A 131 -2.00 0.01 -22.81
N GLY A 132 -2.12 -0.06 -24.14
CA GLY A 132 -1.69 -1.23 -24.91
C GLY A 132 -0.19 -1.50 -24.86
N ILE A 133 0.64 -0.44 -24.90
CA ILE A 133 2.10 -0.55 -24.79
C ILE A 133 2.49 -1.04 -23.39
N CYS A 134 2.00 -0.39 -22.34
CA CYS A 134 2.27 -0.76 -20.95
C CYS A 134 1.76 -2.18 -20.65
N GLY A 135 0.57 -2.54 -21.12
CA GLY A 135 0.01 -3.88 -20.96
C GLY A 135 0.85 -4.97 -21.63
N SER A 136 1.42 -4.69 -22.81
CA SER A 136 2.31 -5.64 -23.52
C SER A 136 3.67 -5.81 -22.82
N ALA A 137 4.15 -4.75 -22.16
CA ALA A 137 5.41 -4.75 -21.42
C ALA A 137 5.26 -5.14 -19.93
N ASN A 138 4.03 -5.44 -19.47
CA ASN A 138 3.69 -5.66 -18.05
C ASN A 138 4.09 -4.48 -17.13
N ILE A 139 3.97 -3.26 -17.63
CA ILE A 139 4.21 -2.04 -16.87
C ILE A 139 2.89 -1.52 -16.29
N VAL A 140 2.93 -1.06 -15.04
CA VAL A 140 1.76 -0.44 -14.40
C VAL A 140 1.55 0.95 -14.98
N LEU A 141 0.35 1.19 -15.50
CA LEU A 141 -0.07 2.53 -15.94
C LEU A 141 -1.03 3.13 -14.92
N VAL A 142 -0.72 4.35 -14.45
CA VAL A 142 -1.61 5.16 -13.63
C VAL A 142 -1.97 6.41 -14.42
N ALA A 143 -3.21 6.48 -14.90
CA ALA A 143 -3.74 7.65 -15.58
C ALA A 143 -4.45 8.56 -14.58
N ALA A 144 -4.05 9.82 -14.49
CA ALA A 144 -4.67 10.81 -13.63
C ALA A 144 -5.13 12.04 -14.42
N ARG A 145 -6.32 12.54 -14.11
CA ARG A 145 -6.84 13.79 -14.69
C ARG A 145 -7.45 14.67 -13.63
N SER A 146 -7.23 15.97 -13.77
CA SER A 146 -7.89 17.00 -12.95
C SER A 146 -8.64 17.95 -13.87
N TYR A 147 -9.94 18.10 -13.62
CA TYR A 147 -10.83 18.97 -14.39
C TYR A 147 -11.75 19.75 -13.44
N GLY A 148 -11.44 21.03 -13.24
CA GLY A 148 -12.10 21.86 -12.23
C GLY A 148 -11.94 21.26 -10.84
N LEU A 149 -13.06 20.90 -10.20
CA LEU A 149 -13.10 20.27 -8.88
C LEU A 149 -13.18 18.73 -8.94
N THR A 150 -13.12 18.14 -10.14
CA THR A 150 -13.20 16.69 -10.33
C THR A 150 -11.81 16.11 -10.61
N GLY A 151 -11.46 15.05 -9.90
CA GLY A 151 -10.30 14.22 -10.17
C GLY A 151 -10.71 12.85 -10.68
N LEU A 152 -9.95 12.31 -11.64
CA LEU A 152 -10.07 10.94 -12.13
C LEU A 152 -8.73 10.25 -11.95
N VAL A 153 -8.72 9.06 -11.36
CA VAL A 153 -7.54 8.18 -11.30
C VAL A 153 -7.96 6.81 -11.81
N ARG A 154 -7.25 6.30 -12.81
CA ARG A 154 -7.42 4.95 -13.36
C ARG A 154 -6.08 4.22 -13.30
N VAL A 155 -6.07 3.06 -12.66
CA VAL A 155 -4.92 2.15 -12.65
C VAL A 155 -5.18 1.05 -13.68
N SER A 156 -4.19 0.76 -14.52
CA SER A 156 -4.20 -0.32 -15.48
C SER A 156 -3.01 -1.23 -15.24
N ILE A 157 -3.31 -2.49 -14.91
CA ILE A 157 -2.35 -3.56 -14.70
C ILE A 157 -3.05 -4.87 -15.05
N LYS A 158 -2.31 -5.81 -15.65
CA LYS A 158 -2.85 -7.13 -16.02
C LYS A 158 -3.19 -7.98 -14.80
N GLU A 159 -2.25 -8.09 -13.87
CA GLU A 159 -2.39 -8.82 -12.61
C GLU A 159 -1.49 -8.19 -11.55
N HIS A 160 -2.02 -7.99 -10.33
CA HIS A 160 -1.26 -7.48 -9.19
C HIS A 160 -1.49 -8.39 -7.98
N CYS A 161 -0.68 -9.43 -7.83
CA CYS A 161 -0.76 -10.31 -6.67
C CYS A 161 -0.09 -9.66 -5.45
N VAL A 162 -0.84 -9.55 -4.34
CA VAL A 162 -0.36 -8.98 -3.08
C VAL A 162 -0.54 -10.01 -1.97
N ILE A 163 0.56 -10.42 -1.34
CA ILE A 163 0.54 -11.35 -0.19
C ILE A 163 0.37 -10.55 1.12
N GLU A 164 1.17 -9.51 1.31
CA GLU A 164 1.08 -8.64 2.50
C GLU A 164 0.01 -7.55 2.32
N SER A 165 -1.26 -7.95 2.40
CA SER A 165 -2.40 -7.04 2.20
C SER A 165 -2.66 -6.06 3.35
N LYS A 166 -2.05 -6.30 4.53
CA LYS A 166 -2.15 -5.47 5.75
C LYS A 166 -3.61 -5.07 6.08
N PRO A 167 -4.48 -6.04 6.40
CA PRO A 167 -5.87 -5.75 6.73
C PRO A 167 -5.96 -4.93 8.04
N ASP A 168 -6.81 -3.90 8.05
CA ASP A 168 -7.06 -3.08 9.25
C ASP A 168 -7.70 -3.87 10.39
N HIS A 169 -8.49 -4.90 10.04
CA HIS A 169 -9.17 -5.77 10.97
C HIS A 169 -8.88 -7.22 10.60
N PHE A 170 -8.33 -7.98 11.55
CA PHE A 170 -8.18 -9.41 11.43
C PHE A 170 -8.79 -10.09 12.65
N LEU A 171 -9.32 -11.29 12.41
CA LEU A 171 -9.66 -12.21 13.49
C LEU A 171 -8.39 -13.00 13.79
N ASP A 172 -8.01 -13.08 15.06
CA ASP A 172 -6.89 -13.90 15.48
C ASP A 172 -7.12 -15.36 15.10
N ASP A 173 -6.12 -16.01 14.49
CA ASP A 173 -6.16 -17.46 14.21
C ASP A 173 -5.84 -18.25 15.49
N LEU A 174 -6.76 -18.20 16.45
CA LEU A 174 -6.61 -18.87 17.75
C LEU A 174 -6.74 -20.40 17.66
N ARG A 175 -7.20 -20.94 16.53
CA ARG A 175 -7.46 -22.38 16.29
C ARG A 175 -8.32 -23.07 17.36
N LEU A 176 -9.15 -22.34 18.09
CA LEU A 176 -10.00 -22.91 19.15
C LEU A 176 -10.99 -23.96 18.65
N HIS A 177 -11.42 -23.86 17.39
CA HIS A 177 -12.34 -24.82 16.78
C HIS A 177 -11.66 -26.16 16.43
N ASN A 178 -10.35 -26.13 16.17
CA ASN A 178 -9.56 -27.30 15.82
C ASN A 178 -8.13 -27.15 16.37
N PRO A 179 -7.96 -27.28 17.70
CA PRO A 179 -6.67 -27.07 18.32
C PRO A 179 -5.74 -28.24 17.97
N TRP A 180 -4.50 -27.91 17.61
CA TRP A 180 -3.47 -28.90 17.31
C TRP A 180 -2.99 -29.62 18.58
N THR A 181 -2.29 -30.74 18.42
CA THR A 181 -1.93 -31.66 19.52
C THR A 181 -1.16 -30.96 20.64
N GLU A 182 -0.17 -30.16 20.28
CA GLU A 182 0.70 -29.44 21.21
C GLU A 182 -0.07 -28.36 21.98
N LEU A 183 -1.02 -27.67 21.34
CA LEU A 183 -1.89 -26.70 22.02
C LEU A 183 -2.82 -27.39 23.03
N LYS A 184 -3.39 -28.56 22.67
CA LYS A 184 -4.21 -29.36 23.58
C LYS A 184 -3.37 -29.84 24.79
N GLN A 185 -2.16 -30.34 24.55
CA GLN A 185 -1.26 -30.78 25.60
C GLN A 185 -0.85 -29.62 26.53
N PHE A 186 -0.49 -28.47 25.97
CA PHE A 186 -0.18 -27.27 26.73
C PHE A 186 -1.37 -26.83 27.59
N ALA A 187 -2.57 -26.73 27.01
CA ALA A 187 -3.76 -26.35 27.74
C ALA A 187 -4.09 -27.35 28.87
N LYS A 188 -3.87 -28.65 28.66
CA LYS A 188 -4.06 -29.70 29.68
C LYS A 188 -3.02 -29.66 30.80
N SER A 189 -1.83 -29.13 30.54
CA SER A 189 -0.77 -29.00 31.56
C SER A 189 -1.09 -27.94 32.63
N ILE A 190 -2.03 -27.05 32.34
CA ILE A 190 -2.45 -25.97 33.24
C ILE A 190 -3.77 -26.37 33.91
N ASP A 191 -3.77 -26.40 35.24
CA ASP A 191 -5.00 -26.59 36.00
C ASP A 191 -5.80 -25.28 36.07
N ILE A 192 -6.90 -25.23 35.31
CA ILE A 192 -7.81 -24.07 35.30
C ILE A 192 -8.66 -23.96 36.58
N CYS A 193 -8.68 -25.00 37.42
CA CYS A 193 -9.41 -25.05 38.68
C CYS A 193 -8.51 -24.80 39.91
N ASP A 194 -7.28 -24.30 39.71
CA ASP A 194 -6.38 -23.97 40.81
C ASP A 194 -7.04 -22.97 41.78
N LYS A 195 -6.90 -23.27 43.07
CA LYS A 195 -7.45 -22.47 44.17
C LYS A 195 -6.57 -21.27 44.51
N ASP A 196 -5.33 -21.25 44.02
CA ASP A 196 -4.47 -20.08 44.12
C ASP A 196 -4.99 -18.96 43.18
N ALA A 197 -5.49 -17.89 43.81
CA ALA A 197 -6.02 -16.73 43.11
C ALA A 197 -4.97 -16.00 42.25
N VAL A 198 -3.68 -16.13 42.56
CA VAL A 198 -2.59 -15.53 41.79
C VAL A 198 -2.38 -16.31 40.49
N VAL A 199 -2.33 -17.64 40.57
CA VAL A 199 -2.15 -18.53 39.40
C VAL A 199 -3.32 -18.38 38.43
N HIS A 200 -4.55 -18.35 38.96
CA HIS A 200 -5.75 -18.20 38.13
C HIS A 200 -5.76 -16.89 37.33
N LYS A 201 -5.44 -15.74 37.97
CA LYS A 201 -5.44 -14.42 37.31
C LYS A 201 -4.41 -14.29 36.18
N HIS A 202 -3.32 -15.05 36.23
CA HIS A 202 -2.27 -15.03 35.20
C HIS A 202 -2.46 -16.12 34.15
N THR A 203 -3.55 -16.89 34.20
CA THR A 203 -3.83 -17.92 33.19
C THR A 203 -4.25 -17.25 31.87
N PRO A 204 -3.57 -17.51 30.75
CA PRO A 204 -3.94 -16.94 29.46
C PRO A 204 -5.37 -17.33 29.08
N TYR A 205 -6.18 -16.35 28.66
CA TYR A 205 -7.60 -16.59 28.35
C TYR A 205 -7.80 -17.68 27.27
N ILE A 206 -6.86 -17.82 26.34
CA ILE A 206 -6.87 -18.87 25.30
C ILE A 206 -6.88 -20.27 25.93
N VAL A 207 -6.10 -20.50 26.99
CA VAL A 207 -6.05 -21.78 27.71
C VAL A 207 -7.41 -22.09 28.34
N ILE A 208 -8.03 -21.08 28.97
CA ILE A 208 -9.37 -21.20 29.54
C ILE A 208 -10.36 -21.59 28.44
N LEU A 209 -10.34 -20.90 27.30
CA LEU A 209 -11.25 -21.19 26.18
C LEU A 209 -11.05 -22.59 25.60
N VAL A 210 -9.82 -23.06 25.42
CA VAL A 210 -9.56 -24.43 24.94
C VAL A 210 -10.11 -25.47 25.93
N ARG A 211 -9.86 -25.31 27.23
CA ARG A 211 -10.31 -26.26 28.26
C ARG A 211 -11.82 -26.24 28.43
N LEU A 212 -12.47 -25.08 28.34
CA LEU A 212 -13.93 -24.97 28.36
C LEU A 212 -14.55 -25.53 27.08
N ALA A 213 -13.93 -25.31 25.93
CA ALA A 213 -14.38 -25.90 24.67
C ALA A 213 -14.28 -27.43 24.69
N GLU A 214 -13.21 -28.01 25.24
CA GLU A 214 -13.10 -29.46 25.48
C GLU A 214 -14.23 -29.96 26.40
N LYS A 215 -14.44 -29.31 27.56
CA LYS A 215 -15.52 -29.68 28.49
C LYS A 215 -16.91 -29.60 27.84
N TRP A 216 -17.15 -28.56 27.04
CA TRP A 216 -18.40 -28.41 26.32
C TRP A 216 -18.59 -29.52 25.29
N ALA A 217 -17.55 -29.79 24.49
CA ALA A 217 -17.57 -30.82 23.47
C ALA A 217 -17.80 -32.22 24.08
N ASP A 218 -17.18 -32.53 25.22
CA ASP A 218 -17.39 -33.77 25.95
C ASP A 218 -18.87 -33.95 26.38
N ALA A 219 -19.59 -32.85 26.62
CA ALA A 219 -21.01 -32.86 27.01
C ALA A 219 -22.00 -32.76 25.84
N HIS A 220 -21.53 -32.45 24.63
CA HIS A 220 -22.37 -32.18 23.45
C HIS A 220 -21.88 -32.94 22.20
N ASP A 221 -21.52 -34.21 22.37
CA ASP A 221 -21.13 -35.12 21.27
C ASP A 221 -20.02 -34.57 20.35
N GLY A 222 -19.05 -33.88 20.93
CA GLY A 222 -17.92 -33.29 20.20
C GLY A 222 -18.23 -31.95 19.50
N GLN A 223 -19.44 -31.41 19.63
CA GLN A 223 -19.85 -30.17 18.96
C GLN A 223 -19.50 -28.93 19.78
N LEU A 224 -19.18 -27.84 19.08
CA LEU A 224 -18.94 -26.52 19.68
C LEU A 224 -20.20 -25.64 19.66
N PRO A 225 -20.28 -24.62 20.53
CA PRO A 225 -21.41 -23.69 20.57
C PRO A 225 -21.63 -22.98 19.22
N SER A 226 -22.75 -23.27 18.58
CA SER A 226 -23.11 -22.77 17.26
C SER A 226 -24.18 -21.69 17.32
N THR A 227 -25.23 -21.92 18.11
CA THR A 227 -26.38 -21.01 18.22
C THR A 227 -26.10 -19.84 19.17
N ARG A 228 -26.88 -18.76 19.06
CA ARG A 228 -26.78 -17.62 19.99
C ARG A 228 -27.08 -18.04 21.44
N GLN A 229 -27.96 -19.02 21.62
CA GLN A 229 -28.30 -19.55 22.93
C GLN A 229 -27.13 -20.36 23.50
N GLU A 230 -26.59 -21.32 22.75
CA GLU A 230 -25.41 -22.10 23.17
C GLU A 230 -24.22 -21.19 23.47
N LYS A 231 -23.98 -20.16 22.66
CA LYS A 231 -22.91 -19.17 22.92
C LYS A 231 -23.15 -18.35 24.19
N ARG A 232 -24.40 -18.15 24.62
CA ARG A 232 -24.71 -17.51 25.91
C ARG A 232 -24.50 -18.48 27.07
N GLU A 233 -24.89 -19.74 26.90
CA GLU A 233 -24.69 -20.81 27.89
C GLU A 233 -23.20 -21.09 28.10
N PHE A 234 -22.43 -21.18 27.02
CA PHE A 234 -20.97 -21.32 27.03
C PHE A 234 -20.24 -20.14 27.71
N LYS A 235 -20.83 -18.95 27.69
CA LYS A 235 -20.31 -17.76 28.41
C LYS A 235 -20.87 -17.63 29.83
N GLY A 236 -21.88 -18.42 30.17
CA GLY A 236 -22.64 -18.29 31.41
C GLY A 236 -21.85 -18.77 32.64
N PRO A 237 -22.32 -18.47 33.85
CA PRO A 237 -21.62 -18.80 35.09
C PRO A 237 -21.30 -20.29 35.28
N ASN A 238 -22.07 -21.20 34.67
CA ASN A 238 -21.81 -22.65 34.69
C ASN A 238 -20.59 -23.08 33.85
N SER A 239 -20.02 -22.18 33.04
CA SER A 239 -18.75 -22.38 32.34
C SER A 239 -17.55 -21.88 33.16
N SER A 240 -17.79 -21.17 34.28
CA SER A 240 -16.74 -20.78 35.21
C SER A 240 -16.36 -21.99 36.07
N PRO A 241 -15.07 -22.29 36.29
CA PRO A 241 -14.64 -23.31 37.24
C PRO A 241 -14.99 -22.99 38.72
N TYR A 242 -15.69 -21.88 38.97
CA TYR A 242 -16.10 -21.39 40.30
C TYR A 242 -17.61 -21.45 40.56
N ALA A 243 -18.37 -22.22 39.78
CA ALA A 243 -19.74 -22.62 40.16
C ALA A 243 -19.70 -23.89 41.02
#